data_AF-A0A2P8GYE0-F1
#
_entry.id   AF-A0A2P8GYE0-F1
#
_cell.length_a   1.000
_cell.length_b   1.000
_cell.length_c   1.000
_cell.angle_alpha   90.00
_cell.angle_beta   90.00
_cell.angle_gamma   90.00
#
_symmetry.space_group_name_H-M   'P 1'
#
loop_
_entity.id
_entity.type
_entity.pdbx_description
1 polymer ?
#
loop_
_entity_poly.entity_id
_entity_poly.type
_entity_poly.pdbx_seq_one_letter_code
_entity_poly.pdbx_strand_id
1 'polypeptide(L)'
;MYAAPRGDVTPGELPVTTTGPDDRKPPGNDSGVVHDRRMSDKHDDADDIRHDFDDAVNMTPSELSDWLDTDESKAVGQKNGGSESTGHRSGRRIVELLRTKKDDLSDSDLSHMKKVVGYVSRHRAQRPSGDISETDWRYSLMNWGHDPLK
;
A
#
# COMPACT_ATOMS: atom_id res chain seq x y z
N MET A 1 7.91 -54.60 -37.91
CA MET A 1 7.23 -55.75 -37.26
C MET A 1 7.00 -55.41 -35.79
N TYR A 2 5.77 -55.09 -35.38
CA TYR A 2 4.94 -55.88 -34.47
C TYR A 2 3.61 -55.13 -34.27
N ALA A 3 2.54 -55.93 -34.14
CA ALA A 3 1.14 -55.57 -34.25
C ALA A 3 0.55 -54.86 -33.02
N ALA A 4 -0.59 -54.21 -33.29
CA ALA A 4 -1.55 -53.52 -32.42
C ALA A 4 -2.30 -54.48 -31.46
N PRO A 5 -3.55 -54.25 -30.98
CA PRO A 5 -4.36 -53.03 -30.71
C PRO A 5 -5.13 -53.10 -29.36
N ARG A 6 -5.71 -52.00 -28.85
CA ARG A 6 -6.98 -51.94 -28.07
C ARG A 6 -7.49 -50.48 -28.19
N GLY A 7 -8.72 -50.13 -28.50
CA GLY A 7 -10.02 -50.81 -28.53
C GLY A 7 -11.05 -49.76 -28.10
N ASP A 8 -11.92 -49.35 -29.01
CA ASP A 8 -13.09 -48.48 -28.80
C ASP A 8 -14.07 -49.03 -27.75
N VAL A 9 -14.82 -48.18 -27.04
CA VAL A 9 -16.25 -47.85 -27.31
C VAL A 9 -16.84 -46.97 -26.19
N THR A 10 -17.88 -46.22 -26.56
CA THR A 10 -18.55 -45.07 -25.93
C THR A 10 -19.80 -45.47 -25.08
N PRO A 11 -20.82 -44.60 -24.83
CA PRO A 11 -21.16 -43.98 -23.53
C PRO A 11 -22.55 -44.41 -22.97
N GLY A 12 -22.91 -44.02 -21.73
CA GLY A 12 -24.27 -44.27 -21.23
C GLY A 12 -24.61 -43.71 -19.84
N GLU A 13 -25.60 -42.80 -19.84
CA GLU A 13 -26.68 -42.57 -18.86
C GLU A 13 -26.43 -42.12 -17.41
N LEU A 14 -27.12 -41.03 -17.07
CA LEU A 14 -27.44 -40.53 -15.74
C LEU A 14 -28.60 -41.32 -15.12
N PRO A 15 -28.72 -41.31 -13.78
CA PRO A 15 -30.05 -41.07 -13.20
C PRO A 15 -30.07 -39.92 -12.17
N VAL A 16 -31.12 -39.12 -12.30
CA VAL A 16 -31.66 -38.14 -11.35
C VAL A 16 -32.27 -38.86 -10.15
N THR A 17 -31.98 -38.39 -8.93
CA THR A 17 -32.87 -38.60 -7.78
C THR A 17 -33.08 -37.30 -7.01
N THR A 18 -34.36 -37.01 -6.80
CA THR A 18 -34.95 -35.93 -6.02
C THR A 18 -34.76 -36.18 -4.52
N THR A 19 -34.38 -35.15 -3.75
CA THR A 19 -34.72 -35.06 -2.31
C THR A 19 -34.98 -33.59 -2.00
N GLY A 20 -36.19 -33.31 -1.49
CA GLY A 20 -36.70 -31.99 -1.14
C GLY A 20 -36.19 -31.46 0.21
N PRO A 21 -36.75 -30.32 0.66
CA PRO A 21 -36.12 -29.44 1.66
C PRO A 21 -36.38 -29.90 3.10
N ASP A 22 -35.34 -29.87 3.95
CA ASP A 22 -35.50 -30.03 5.40
C ASP A 22 -35.71 -28.64 6.03
N ASP A 23 -36.98 -28.30 6.22
CA ASP A 23 -37.47 -27.23 7.07
C ASP A 23 -37.25 -27.61 8.54
N ARG A 24 -36.27 -26.99 9.21
CA ARG A 24 -36.24 -26.90 10.68
C ARG A 24 -35.56 -25.63 11.19
N LYS A 25 -36.38 -24.73 11.74
CA LYS A 25 -36.02 -23.60 12.63
C LYS A 25 -37.21 -23.34 13.58
N PRO A 26 -37.07 -22.73 14.78
CA PRO A 26 -36.13 -22.81 15.92
C PRO A 26 -36.92 -23.00 17.27
N PRO A 27 -36.43 -22.73 18.52
CA PRO A 27 -36.02 -21.39 19.02
C PRO A 27 -34.78 -21.38 19.94
N GLY A 28 -34.09 -20.24 19.99
CA GLY A 28 -32.95 -20.01 20.88
C GLY A 28 -32.42 -18.60 20.72
N ASN A 29 -33.13 -17.68 21.36
CA ASN A 29 -32.68 -16.36 21.73
C ASN A 29 -31.29 -16.40 22.40
N ASP A 30 -30.27 -15.88 21.72
CA ASP A 30 -29.15 -15.31 22.43
C ASP A 30 -28.91 -13.88 21.98
N SER A 31 -28.61 -13.06 22.97
CA SER A 31 -28.68 -11.62 22.95
C SER A 31 -27.71 -11.03 21.93
N GLY A 32 -28.15 -9.94 21.28
CA GLY A 32 -27.39 -9.29 20.25
C GLY A 32 -26.02 -8.79 20.74
N VAL A 33 -25.00 -9.06 19.93
CA VAL A 33 -24.04 -8.05 19.52
C VAL A 33 -23.81 -8.28 18.04
N VAL A 34 -24.52 -7.54 17.20
CA VAL A 34 -23.99 -7.25 15.86
C VAL A 34 -22.73 -6.43 16.11
N HIS A 35 -21.59 -7.11 16.25
CA HIS A 35 -20.32 -6.40 16.26
C HIS A 35 -20.28 -5.67 14.94
N ASP A 36 -20.24 -4.34 15.02
CA ASP A 36 -19.94 -3.44 13.93
C ASP A 36 -18.53 -3.78 13.43
N ARG A 37 -18.43 -4.85 12.65
CA ARG A 37 -17.19 -5.41 12.13
C ARG A 37 -16.65 -4.56 10.97
N ARG A 38 -17.41 -3.55 10.55
CA ARG A 38 -17.05 -2.67 9.43
C ARG A 38 -16.29 -1.43 9.89
N MET A 39 -16.51 -0.98 11.12
CA MET A 39 -15.73 0.11 11.70
C MET A 39 -14.40 -0.39 12.27
N SER A 40 -14.34 -1.57 12.90
CA SER A 40 -13.07 -2.10 13.43
C SER A 40 -12.03 -2.35 12.33
N ASP A 41 -12.43 -2.98 11.24
CA ASP A 41 -11.58 -3.31 10.07
C ASP A 41 -10.93 -2.05 9.47
N LYS A 42 -11.68 -0.94 9.39
CA LYS A 42 -11.16 0.34 8.91
C LYS A 42 -10.16 1.01 9.86
N HIS A 43 -10.33 0.87 11.17
CA HIS A 43 -9.40 1.45 12.14
C HIS A 43 -8.10 0.66 12.17
N ASP A 44 -8.19 -0.67 12.16
CA ASP A 44 -7.03 -1.56 12.07
C ASP A 44 -6.25 -1.26 10.76
N ASP A 45 -6.95 -1.11 9.63
CA ASP A 45 -6.34 -0.69 8.36
C ASP A 45 -5.64 0.69 8.43
N ALA A 46 -6.22 1.65 9.17
CA ALA A 46 -5.66 2.99 9.28
C ALA A 46 -4.42 3.02 10.18
N ASP A 47 -4.42 2.23 11.25
CA ASP A 47 -3.27 2.09 12.14
C ASP A 47 -2.10 1.37 11.43
N ASP A 48 -2.37 0.33 10.66
CA ASP A 48 -1.36 -0.36 9.84
C ASP A 48 -0.72 0.58 8.80
N ILE A 49 -1.53 1.39 8.11
CA ILE A 49 -1.03 2.39 7.15
C ILE A 49 -0.12 3.40 7.81
N ARG A 50 -0.49 3.88 9.00
CA ARG A 50 0.31 4.85 9.75
C ARG A 50 1.62 4.22 10.20
N HIS A 51 1.59 2.99 10.70
CA HIS A 51 2.78 2.25 11.09
C HIS A 51 3.75 2.09 9.93
N ASP A 52 3.27 1.59 8.78
CA ASP A 52 4.09 1.45 7.57
C ASP A 52 4.66 2.79 7.09
N PHE A 53 3.90 3.87 7.22
CA PHE A 53 4.32 5.22 6.88
C PHE A 53 5.43 5.73 7.81
N ASP A 54 5.27 5.55 9.12
CA ASP A 54 6.26 5.92 10.12
C ASP A 54 7.57 5.12 9.93
N ASP A 55 7.49 3.85 9.52
CA ASP A 55 8.66 3.03 9.16
C ASP A 55 9.34 3.51 7.86
N ALA A 56 8.56 4.00 6.90
CA ALA A 56 9.08 4.46 5.62
C ALA A 56 9.74 5.85 5.71
N VAL A 57 9.21 6.75 6.54
CA VAL A 57 9.62 8.16 6.65
C VAL A 57 10.50 8.36 7.88
N ASN A 58 11.81 8.46 7.68
CA ASN A 58 12.80 8.57 8.77
C ASN A 58 13.34 10.01 8.95
N MET A 59 12.81 10.99 8.23
CA MET A 59 13.10 12.41 8.41
C MET A 59 12.00 13.08 9.24
N THR A 60 12.41 13.90 10.21
CA THR A 60 11.47 14.73 10.97
C THR A 60 10.83 15.79 10.08
N PRO A 61 9.68 16.38 10.48
CA PRO A 61 9.05 17.46 9.71
C PRO A 61 9.97 18.65 9.44
N SER A 62 10.83 18.99 10.39
CA SER A 62 11.77 20.10 10.24
C SER A 62 12.88 19.76 9.26
N GLU A 63 13.52 18.60 9.40
CA GLU A 63 14.58 18.17 8.47
C GLU A 63 14.07 18.03 7.04
N LEU A 64 12.86 17.50 6.85
CA LEU A 64 12.26 17.40 5.53
C LEU A 64 11.91 18.79 4.97
N SER A 65 11.39 19.69 5.79
CA SER A 65 11.12 21.07 5.37
C SER A 65 12.41 21.78 4.92
N ASP A 66 13.46 21.70 5.71
CA ASP A 66 14.75 22.32 5.42
C ASP A 66 15.37 21.73 4.14
N TRP A 67 15.24 20.41 3.96
CA TRP A 67 15.68 19.73 2.74
C TRP A 67 14.91 20.22 1.50
N LEU A 68 13.58 20.36 1.58
CA LEU A 68 12.76 20.79 0.45
C LEU A 68 13.07 22.23 -0.01
N ASP A 69 13.60 23.07 0.87
CA ASP A 69 13.99 24.44 0.52
C ASP A 69 15.31 24.51 -0.28
N THR A 70 16.06 23.40 -0.39
CA THR A 70 17.32 23.33 -1.15
C THR A 70 17.11 23.32 -2.66
N ASP A 71 18.16 23.70 -3.42
CA ASP A 71 18.11 23.66 -4.88
C ASP A 71 18.22 22.23 -5.41
N GLU A 72 18.95 21.36 -4.72
CA GLU A 72 19.06 19.93 -4.99
C GLU A 72 17.68 19.27 -4.94
N SER A 73 16.90 19.54 -3.89
CA SER A 73 15.54 19.03 -3.77
C SER A 73 14.63 19.47 -4.93
N LYS A 74 14.72 20.74 -5.33
CA LYS A 74 13.93 21.30 -6.46
C LYS A 74 14.42 20.81 -7.82
N ALA A 75 15.69 20.43 -7.94
CA ALA A 75 16.29 19.95 -9.17
C ALA A 75 15.78 18.55 -9.52
N VAL A 76 15.60 17.67 -8.53
CA VAL A 76 15.30 16.25 -8.74
C VAL A 76 13.81 15.92 -8.87
N GLY A 77 13.54 14.86 -9.65
CA GLY A 77 12.20 14.28 -9.84
C GLY A 77 11.54 14.59 -11.19
N GLN A 78 10.49 13.86 -11.51
CA GLN A 78 9.75 14.01 -12.77
C GLN A 78 9.00 15.35 -12.81
N LYS A 79 9.32 16.18 -13.80
CA LYS A 79 8.68 17.47 -14.10
C LYS A 79 7.88 17.36 -15.39
N ASN A 80 6.67 17.90 -15.42
CA ASN A 80 5.94 18.15 -16.65
C ASN A 80 6.13 19.63 -17.01
N GLY A 81 6.93 19.92 -18.04
CA GLY A 81 7.03 21.26 -18.65
C GLY A 81 7.46 22.40 -17.70
N GLY A 82 8.45 22.17 -16.84
CA GLY A 82 8.97 23.21 -15.93
C GLY A 82 8.18 23.40 -14.63
N SER A 83 7.13 22.61 -14.41
CA SER A 83 6.40 22.59 -13.14
C SER A 83 7.18 21.86 -12.04
N GLU A 84 6.82 22.13 -10.79
CA GLU A 84 7.33 21.44 -9.61
C GLU A 84 7.33 19.89 -9.77
N SER A 85 8.39 19.23 -9.31
CA SER A 85 8.47 17.78 -9.39
C SER A 85 7.44 17.10 -8.49
N THR A 86 6.96 15.92 -8.90
CA THR A 86 5.98 15.16 -8.11
C THR A 86 6.51 14.80 -6.72
N GLY A 87 7.81 14.50 -6.62
CA GLY A 87 8.45 14.19 -5.35
C GLY A 87 8.47 15.38 -4.40
N HIS A 88 8.89 16.55 -4.89
CA HIS A 88 8.93 17.77 -4.07
C HIS A 88 7.53 18.17 -3.56
N ARG A 89 6.50 18.05 -4.40
CA ARG A 89 5.10 18.28 -3.98
C ARG A 89 4.66 17.26 -2.92
N SER A 90 5.07 16.00 -3.08
CA SER A 90 4.79 14.95 -2.11
C SER A 90 5.47 15.24 -0.77
N GLY A 91 6.72 15.69 -0.79
CA GLY A 91 7.47 16.08 0.41
C GLY A 91 6.74 17.13 1.24
N ARG A 92 6.20 18.18 0.61
CA ARG A 92 5.39 19.17 1.34
C ARG A 92 4.16 18.54 1.99
N ARG A 93 3.48 17.62 1.30
CA ARG A 93 2.34 16.90 1.88
C ARG A 93 2.77 16.00 3.04
N ILE A 94 3.93 15.35 2.95
CA ILE A 94 4.48 14.53 4.05
C ILE A 94 4.75 15.38 5.29
N VAL A 95 5.29 16.60 5.14
CA VAL A 95 5.49 17.53 6.26
C VAL A 95 4.16 17.85 6.95
N GLU A 96 3.09 18.07 6.19
CA GLU A 96 1.75 18.28 6.75
C GLU A 96 1.26 17.02 7.50
N LEU A 97 1.37 15.85 6.88
CA LEU A 97 0.92 14.57 7.46
C LEU A 97 1.63 14.22 8.77
N LEU A 98 2.94 14.44 8.85
CA LEU A 98 3.71 14.21 10.08
C LEU A 98 3.32 15.16 11.22
N ARG A 99 2.65 16.28 10.93
CA ARG A 99 2.13 17.23 11.93
C ARG A 99 0.65 16.99 12.26
N THR A 100 -0.04 16.13 11.50
CA THR A 100 -1.46 15.82 11.69
C THR A 100 -1.62 14.71 12.74
N LYS A 101 -2.57 14.89 13.66
CA LYS A 101 -2.89 13.86 14.66
C LYS A 101 -3.63 12.70 14.00
N LYS A 102 -3.52 11.51 14.58
CA LYS A 102 -4.15 10.30 14.03
C LYS A 102 -5.65 10.43 13.81
N ASP A 103 -6.35 11.07 14.73
CA ASP A 103 -7.80 11.23 14.70
C ASP A 103 -8.26 12.31 13.69
N ASP A 104 -7.32 13.11 13.18
CA ASP A 104 -7.57 14.18 12.21
C ASP A 104 -7.22 13.74 10.77
N LEU A 105 -6.74 12.51 10.56
CA LEU A 105 -6.40 12.00 9.23
C LEU A 105 -7.65 11.64 8.44
N SER A 106 -7.70 12.11 7.19
CA SER A 106 -8.74 11.75 6.24
C SER A 106 -8.39 10.48 5.44
N ASP A 107 -9.39 9.89 4.77
CA ASP A 107 -9.15 8.79 3.81
C ASP A 107 -8.14 9.18 2.70
N SER A 108 -8.12 10.46 2.30
CA SER A 108 -7.15 10.96 1.33
C SER A 108 -5.73 11.02 1.91
N ASP A 109 -5.59 11.26 3.21
CA ASP A 109 -4.31 11.25 3.90
C ASP A 109 -3.75 9.84 3.98
N LEU A 110 -4.57 8.88 4.40
CA LEU A 110 -4.22 7.47 4.44
C LEU A 110 -3.84 6.93 3.04
N SER A 111 -4.57 7.36 2.00
CA SER A 111 -4.22 7.04 0.61
C SER A 111 -2.86 7.63 0.19
N HIS A 112 -2.56 8.86 0.61
CA HIS A 112 -1.26 9.46 0.35
C HIS A 112 -0.14 8.75 1.10
N MET A 113 -0.35 8.38 2.37
CA MET A 113 0.59 7.59 3.17
C MET A 113 0.94 6.26 2.49
N LYS A 114 -0.06 5.49 2.04
CA LYS A 114 0.13 4.27 1.24
C LYS A 114 0.99 4.51 -0.01
N LYS A 115 0.75 5.62 -0.71
CA LYS A 115 1.53 5.99 -1.90
C LYS A 115 3.00 6.28 -1.55
N VAL A 116 3.25 6.94 -0.41
CA VAL A 116 4.60 7.23 0.09
C VAL A 116 5.34 5.94 0.41
N VAL A 117 4.73 5.04 1.18
CA VAL A 117 5.30 3.71 1.52
C VAL A 117 5.67 2.96 0.25
N GLY A 118 4.75 2.87 -0.71
CA GLY A 118 4.98 2.20 -1.99
C GLY A 118 6.10 2.85 -2.80
N TYR A 119 6.23 4.19 -2.78
CA TYR A 119 7.34 4.90 -3.42
C TYR A 119 8.68 4.60 -2.76
N VAL A 120 8.77 4.75 -1.44
CA VAL A 120 10.02 4.55 -0.70
C VAL A 120 10.51 3.11 -0.87
N SER A 121 9.62 2.13 -0.69
CA SER A 121 9.96 0.70 -0.81
C SER A 121 10.54 0.36 -2.19
N ARG A 122 9.85 0.72 -3.28
CA ARG A 122 10.32 0.41 -4.64
C ARG A 122 11.59 1.16 -5.02
N HIS A 123 11.76 2.41 -4.55
CA HIS A 123 12.92 3.21 -4.93
C HIS A 123 14.17 2.80 -4.13
N ARG A 124 14.00 2.39 -2.87
CA ARG A 124 15.07 1.79 -2.06
C ARG A 124 15.62 0.50 -2.69
N ALA A 125 14.75 -0.32 -3.27
CA ALA A 125 15.17 -1.54 -3.97
C ALA A 125 16.04 -1.27 -5.22
N GLN A 126 16.02 -0.04 -5.75
CA GLN A 126 16.80 0.40 -6.92
C GLN A 126 18.11 1.09 -6.52
N ARG A 127 18.63 0.80 -5.32
CA ARG A 127 19.85 1.43 -4.79
C ARG A 127 21.03 1.29 -5.75
N PRO A 128 21.67 2.40 -6.18
CA PRO A 128 22.87 2.33 -7.01
C PRO A 128 24.06 1.79 -6.23
N SER A 129 25.02 1.18 -6.93
CA SER A 129 26.29 0.78 -6.36
C SER A 129 27.21 1.98 -6.13
N GLY A 130 28.01 1.94 -5.07
CA GLY A 130 29.03 2.95 -4.78
C GLY A 130 28.57 3.96 -3.73
N ASP A 131 29.19 5.14 -3.74
CA ASP A 131 28.79 6.24 -2.87
C ASP A 131 27.46 6.83 -3.35
N ILE A 132 26.53 6.98 -2.41
CA ILE A 132 25.18 7.47 -2.65
C ILE A 132 24.93 8.87 -2.07
N SER A 133 25.94 9.45 -1.41
CA SER A 133 25.88 10.70 -0.66
C SER A 133 25.27 11.85 -1.47
N GLU A 134 25.72 12.04 -2.70
CA GLU A 134 25.30 13.14 -3.57
C GLU A 134 24.72 12.60 -4.88
N THR A 135 23.62 11.85 -4.77
CA THR A 135 22.97 11.21 -5.92
C THR A 135 21.51 11.61 -6.05
N ASP A 136 21.04 11.74 -7.30
CA ASP A 136 19.62 11.96 -7.60
C ASP A 136 18.72 10.89 -6.97
N TRP A 137 19.22 9.66 -6.83
CA TRP A 137 18.51 8.58 -6.14
C TRP A 137 18.25 8.90 -4.66
N ARG A 138 19.29 9.33 -3.93
CA ARG A 138 19.16 9.72 -2.52
C ARG A 138 18.28 10.96 -2.40
N TYR A 139 18.55 11.98 -3.20
CA TYR A 139 17.80 13.23 -3.17
C TYR A 139 16.31 13.02 -3.47
N SER A 140 15.99 12.11 -4.40
CA SER A 140 14.62 11.73 -4.68
C SER A 140 13.99 10.99 -3.50
N LEU A 141 14.70 10.12 -2.79
CA LEU A 141 14.18 9.50 -1.54
C LEU A 141 13.95 10.54 -0.44
N MET A 142 14.85 11.51 -0.29
CA MET A 142 14.72 12.58 0.70
C MET A 142 13.53 13.48 0.40
N ASN A 143 13.19 13.73 -0.88
CA ASN A 143 11.94 14.40 -1.26
C ASN A 143 10.68 13.65 -0.81
N TRP A 144 10.80 12.35 -0.50
CA TRP A 144 9.73 11.51 0.04
C TRP A 144 9.92 11.22 1.54
N GLY A 145 10.75 11.99 2.24
CA GLY A 145 10.95 11.89 3.68
C GLY A 145 11.83 10.73 4.15
N HIS A 146 12.54 10.07 3.22
CA HIS A 146 13.45 8.98 3.54
C HIS A 146 14.89 9.35 3.22
N ASP A 147 15.76 9.45 4.23
CA ASP A 147 17.20 9.55 4.03
C ASP A 147 17.87 8.17 4.24
N PRO A 148 18.39 7.53 3.19
CA PRO A 148 19.05 6.22 3.25
C PRO A 148 20.43 6.23 3.94
N LEU A 149 20.91 7.40 4.40
CA LEU A 149 22.12 7.54 5.21
C LEU A 149 21.85 7.77 6.70
N LYS A 150 20.59 7.71 7.12
CA LYS A 150 20.19 7.69 8.53
C LYS A 150 20.08 6.27 9.07
#